data_AF-A0A7W5FJT5-F1
#
_entry.id   AF-A0A7W5FJT5-F1
#
_cell.length_a   1.000
_cell.length_b   1.000
_cell.length_c   1.000
_cell.angle_alpha   90.00
_cell.angle_beta   90.00
_cell.angle_gamma   90.00
#
_symmetry.space_group_name_H-M   'P 1'
#
loop_
_entity.id
_entity.type
_entity.pdbx_description
1 polymer ?
#
loop_
_entity_poly.entity_id
_entity_poly.type
_entity_poly.pdbx_seq_one_letter_code
_entity_poly.pdbx_strand_id
1 'polypeptide(L)'
;MGFAFSFDPPTDDGFAGTPCAFSSEQMNYVRLIMVEAGVLSGDGFTQALETPGLEVSEETLPARRFAYSEGHTTAAEAEFIARRLRAALDAGVVAELLSFFDEHPGAEQVTAWVEQFAAFNGQAATRAGYYAC
;
A
#
# COMPACT_ATOMS: atom_id res chain seq x y z
N MET A 1 10.63 -12.02 8.04
CA MET A 1 9.45 -11.35 8.62
C MET A 1 8.54 -10.91 7.50
N GLY A 2 7.25 -10.71 7.73
CA GLY A 2 6.28 -10.28 6.74
C GLY A 2 5.37 -9.20 7.33
N PHE A 3 4.40 -8.74 6.55
CA PHE A 3 3.37 -7.79 6.97
C PHE A 3 2.03 -8.51 6.92
N ALA A 4 1.23 -8.38 7.98
CA ALA A 4 -0.14 -8.86 7.96
C ALA A 4 -1.10 -7.75 8.36
N PHE A 5 -2.32 -7.81 7.83
CA PHE A 5 -3.34 -6.78 8.04
C PHE A 5 -4.64 -7.42 8.46
N SER A 6 -5.28 -6.86 9.49
CA SER A 6 -6.53 -7.37 10.06
C SER A 6 -7.58 -6.27 10.20
N PHE A 7 -8.84 -6.61 9.96
CA PHE A 7 -9.94 -5.69 10.26
C PHE A 7 -10.23 -5.64 11.77
N ASP A 8 -9.82 -6.67 12.51
CA ASP A 8 -10.03 -6.78 13.94
C ASP A 8 -8.83 -6.20 14.70
N PRO A 9 -9.06 -5.54 15.85
CA PRO A 9 -7.98 -5.06 16.69
C PRO A 9 -7.13 -6.23 17.21
N PRO A 10 -5.84 -5.99 17.50
CA PRO A 10 -5.00 -6.98 18.19
C PRO A 10 -5.61 -7.36 19.53
N THR A 11 -5.54 -8.65 19.88
CA THR A 11 -5.89 -9.18 21.19
C THR A 11 -4.64 -9.72 21.89
N ASP A 12 -4.75 -10.06 23.19
CA ASP A 12 -3.64 -10.66 23.95
C ASP A 12 -3.17 -12.00 23.37
N ASP A 13 -4.06 -12.72 22.65
CA ASP A 13 -3.76 -13.97 21.95
C ASP A 13 -3.30 -13.75 20.49
N GLY A 14 -3.08 -12.49 20.08
CA GLY A 14 -2.74 -12.09 18.71
C GLY A 14 -3.95 -11.60 17.92
N PHE A 15 -3.90 -11.71 16.59
CA PHE A 15 -4.98 -11.28 15.71
C PHE A 15 -5.91 -12.45 15.37
N ALA A 16 -7.23 -12.25 15.47
CA ALA A 16 -8.23 -13.28 15.17
C ALA A 16 -8.23 -13.74 13.70
N GLY A 17 -7.74 -12.90 12.77
CA GLY A 17 -7.54 -13.26 11.37
C GLY A 17 -6.69 -12.25 10.61
N THR A 18 -5.94 -12.71 9.61
CA THR A 18 -5.06 -11.91 8.75
C THR A 18 -5.51 -11.96 7.29
N PRO A 19 -6.61 -11.28 6.93
CA PRO A 19 -7.21 -11.30 5.59
C PRO A 19 -6.26 -10.86 4.46
N CYS A 20 -5.20 -10.11 4.75
CA CYS A 20 -4.17 -9.77 3.79
C CYS A 20 -2.79 -9.91 4.45
N ALA A 21 -1.86 -10.55 3.76
CA ALA A 21 -0.48 -10.68 4.23
C ALA A 21 0.49 -10.70 3.05
N PHE A 22 1.66 -10.09 3.27
CA PHE A 22 2.74 -9.99 2.31
C PHE A 22 4.07 -10.39 2.95
N SER A 23 4.97 -10.98 2.16
CA SER A 23 6.39 -11.05 2.56
C SER A 23 6.99 -9.64 2.61
N SER A 24 8.13 -9.45 3.28
CA SER A 24 8.81 -8.15 3.28
C SER A 24 9.15 -7.66 1.86
N GLU A 25 9.49 -8.57 0.95
CA GLU A 25 9.77 -8.25 -0.45
C GLU A 25 8.52 -7.73 -1.16
N GLN A 26 7.40 -8.46 -1.05
CA GLN A 26 6.12 -8.05 -1.63
C GLN A 26 5.70 -6.67 -1.13
N MET A 27 5.76 -6.45 0.19
CA MET A 27 5.38 -5.17 0.77
C MET A 27 6.34 -4.04 0.37
N ASN A 28 7.62 -4.32 0.13
CA ASN A 28 8.55 -3.31 -0.39
C ASN A 28 8.11 -2.81 -1.77
N TYR A 29 7.74 -3.70 -2.68
CA TYR A 29 7.21 -3.30 -3.99
C TYR A 29 5.88 -2.55 -3.87
N VAL A 30 4.93 -3.05 -3.06
CA VAL A 30 3.66 -2.35 -2.82
C VAL A 30 3.93 -0.94 -2.26
N ARG A 31 4.87 -0.78 -1.33
CA ARG A 31 5.24 0.53 -0.77
C ARG A 31 5.85 1.46 -1.81
N LEU A 32 6.72 0.96 -2.69
CA LEU A 32 7.25 1.78 -3.79
C LEU A 32 6.11 2.31 -4.67
N ILE A 33 5.14 1.46 -5.01
CA ILE A 33 3.96 1.89 -5.77
C ILE A 33 3.08 2.85 -4.97
N MET A 34 2.95 2.68 -3.65
CA MET A 34 2.25 3.65 -2.80
C MET A 34 2.95 5.03 -2.80
N VAL A 35 4.28 5.09 -2.83
CA VAL A 35 5.02 6.35 -2.98
C VAL A 35 4.70 6.97 -4.33
N GLU A 36 4.86 6.23 -5.43
CA GLU A 36 4.57 6.73 -6.79
C GLU A 36 3.10 7.10 -7.00
N ALA A 37 2.18 6.43 -6.31
CA ALA A 37 0.76 6.77 -6.29
C ALA A 37 0.44 7.98 -5.40
N GLY A 38 1.43 8.62 -4.77
CA GLY A 38 1.27 9.72 -3.80
C GLY A 38 0.42 9.34 -2.58
N VAL A 39 0.31 8.04 -2.28
CA VAL A 39 -0.30 7.54 -1.03
C VAL A 39 0.62 7.83 0.14
N LEU A 40 1.94 7.72 -0.07
CA LEU A 40 2.95 7.93 0.95
C LEU A 40 3.93 9.04 0.55
N SER A 41 4.36 9.83 1.54
CA SER A 41 5.43 10.81 1.38
C SER A 41 6.20 11.02 2.69
N GLY A 42 7.41 11.58 2.59
CA GLY A 42 8.28 11.87 3.73
C GLY A 42 9.33 10.79 3.99
N ASP A 43 10.08 10.94 5.09
CA ASP A 43 11.14 10.01 5.51
C ASP A 43 12.21 9.72 4.43
N GLY A 44 12.47 10.69 3.55
CA GLY A 44 13.41 10.56 2.44
C GLY A 44 12.86 9.85 1.20
N PHE A 45 11.59 9.43 1.20
CA PHE A 45 10.91 8.89 0.03
C PHE A 45 10.26 10.02 -0.78
N THR A 46 10.56 10.05 -2.08
CA THR A 46 9.99 10.98 -3.06
C THR A 46 9.54 10.20 -4.30
N GLN A 47 8.48 10.68 -4.95
CA GLN A 47 8.04 10.15 -6.25
C GLN A 47 9.15 10.31 -7.28
N ALA A 48 9.37 9.28 -8.08
CA ALA A 48 10.31 9.28 -9.19
C ALA A 48 9.62 9.58 -10.54
N LEU A 49 8.37 9.15 -10.71
CA LEU A 49 7.66 9.23 -11.99
C LEU A 49 6.89 10.54 -12.19
N GLU A 50 6.49 11.21 -11.09
CA GLU A 50 5.66 12.42 -11.12
C GLU A 50 4.40 12.29 -12.00
N THR A 51 3.75 11.11 -11.98
CA THR A 51 2.59 10.81 -12.81
C THR A 51 1.43 11.79 -12.55
N PRO A 52 0.89 12.47 -13.59
CA PRO A 52 -0.20 13.44 -13.41
C PRO A 52 -1.44 12.83 -12.74
N GLY A 53 -2.00 13.54 -11.76
CA GLY A 53 -3.14 13.08 -10.96
C GLY A 53 -2.76 12.15 -9.80
N LEU A 54 -1.48 11.82 -9.66
CA LEU A 54 -0.92 11.04 -8.54
C LEU A 54 0.00 11.88 -7.64
N GLU A 55 -0.07 13.21 -7.71
CA GLU A 55 0.74 14.11 -6.89
C GLU A 55 0.42 13.97 -5.40
N VAL A 56 1.41 14.22 -4.55
CA VAL A 56 1.21 14.33 -3.09
C VAL A 56 0.14 15.40 -2.78
N SER A 57 -0.73 15.09 -1.82
CA SER A 57 -1.86 15.94 -1.42
C SER A 57 -2.00 16.00 0.10
N GLU A 58 -2.98 16.75 0.60
CA GLU A 58 -3.29 16.82 2.03
C GLU A 58 -3.76 15.47 2.61
N GLU A 59 -4.27 14.55 1.77
CA GLU A 59 -4.67 13.19 2.17
C GLU A 59 -3.47 12.22 2.25
N THR A 60 -2.30 12.61 1.73
CA THR A 60 -1.11 11.75 1.68
C THR A 60 -0.62 11.40 3.08
N LEU A 61 -0.36 10.11 3.29
CA LEU A 61 0.03 9.56 4.59
C LEU A 61 1.56 9.59 4.76
N PRO A 62 2.08 9.67 6.00
CA PRO A 62 3.52 9.67 6.23
C PRO A 62 4.12 8.28 5.92
N ALA A 63 5.25 8.24 5.21
CA ALA A 63 5.88 6.99 4.76
C ALA A 63 6.19 6.00 5.90
N ARG A 64 6.60 6.49 7.08
CA ARG A 64 6.79 5.67 8.30
C ARG A 64 5.60 4.79 8.67
N ARG A 65 4.38 5.16 8.23
CA ARG A 65 3.14 4.42 8.51
C ARG A 65 3.17 2.97 8.06
N PHE A 66 3.91 2.69 6.99
CA PHE A 66 4.09 1.34 6.44
C PHE A 66 5.54 0.89 6.48
N ALA A 67 6.37 1.56 7.30
CA ALA A 67 7.73 1.12 7.61
C ALA A 67 7.73 0.08 8.74
N TYR A 68 6.78 0.21 9.67
CA TYR A 68 6.58 -0.69 10.81
C TYR A 68 5.14 -1.22 10.77
N SER A 69 4.94 -2.48 11.14
CA SER A 69 3.62 -3.10 11.25
C SER A 69 2.85 -2.57 12.46
N GLU A 70 2.62 -1.25 12.52
CA GLU A 70 2.09 -0.61 13.72
C GLU A 70 0.96 0.38 13.40
N GLY A 71 -0.11 0.22 14.17
CA GLY A 71 -1.21 1.15 14.28
C GLY A 71 -2.40 0.84 13.37
N HIS A 72 -3.37 1.76 13.44
CA HIS A 72 -4.70 1.58 12.86
C HIS A 72 -4.94 2.52 11.68
N THR A 73 -5.04 1.98 10.46
CA THR A 73 -5.48 2.74 9.29
C THR A 73 -7.00 2.88 9.36
N THR A 74 -7.50 4.11 9.33
CA THR A 74 -8.94 4.41 9.38
C THR A 74 -9.66 4.08 8.07
N ALA A 75 -11.00 4.09 8.10
CA ALA A 75 -11.81 3.85 6.90
C ALA A 75 -11.53 4.88 5.78
N ALA A 76 -11.40 6.16 6.13
CA ALA A 76 -11.12 7.23 5.16
C ALA A 76 -9.72 7.10 4.54
N GLU A 77 -8.72 6.80 5.37
CA GLU A 77 -7.35 6.52 4.88
C GLU A 77 -7.34 5.29 3.97
N ALA A 78 -8.07 4.23 4.32
CA ALA A 78 -8.18 3.04 3.47
C ALA A 78 -8.88 3.32 2.14
N GLU A 79 -9.92 4.15 2.13
CA GLU A 79 -10.58 4.59 0.89
C GLU A 79 -9.60 5.35 -0.01
N PHE A 80 -8.85 6.29 0.57
CA PHE A 80 -7.81 7.04 -0.13
C PHE A 80 -6.74 6.11 -0.73
N ILE A 81 -6.20 5.18 0.06
CA ILE A 81 -5.21 4.19 -0.40
C ILE A 81 -5.78 3.39 -1.58
N ALA A 82 -7.00 2.84 -1.44
CA ALA A 82 -7.62 2.03 -2.49
C ALA A 82 -7.80 2.82 -3.80
N ARG A 83 -8.30 4.05 -3.71
CA ARG A 83 -8.52 4.94 -4.86
C ARG A 83 -7.21 5.23 -5.59
N ARG A 84 -6.15 5.58 -4.86
CA ARG A 84 -4.85 5.97 -5.43
C ARG A 84 -4.10 4.79 -6.03
N LEU A 85 -4.13 3.62 -5.38
CA LEU A 85 -3.53 2.41 -5.94
C LEU A 85 -4.20 1.98 -7.24
N ARG A 86 -5.54 2.06 -7.32
CA ARG A 86 -6.27 1.80 -8.58
C ARG A 86 -5.88 2.78 -9.68
N ALA A 87 -5.81 4.07 -9.37
CA ALA A 87 -5.38 5.08 -10.34
C ALA A 87 -3.93 4.86 -10.81
N ALA A 88 -3.03 4.41 -9.93
CA ALA A 88 -1.66 4.05 -10.30
C ALA A 88 -1.60 2.83 -11.23
N LEU A 89 -2.44 1.83 -10.99
CA LEU A 89 -2.58 0.67 -11.89
C LEU A 89 -3.09 1.10 -13.27
N ASP A 90 -4.15 1.91 -13.32
CA ASP A 90 -4.72 2.43 -14.57
C ASP A 90 -3.71 3.28 -15.36
N ALA A 91 -2.84 4.02 -14.66
CA ALA A 91 -1.78 4.83 -15.25
C ALA A 91 -0.53 4.02 -15.66
N GLY A 92 -0.46 2.72 -15.36
CA GLY A 92 0.69 1.89 -15.72
C GLY A 92 1.94 2.09 -14.86
N VAL A 93 1.80 2.71 -13.68
CA VAL A 93 2.91 3.05 -12.76
C VAL A 93 3.80 1.84 -12.44
N VAL A 94 3.21 0.65 -12.29
CA VAL A 94 3.97 -0.58 -11.99
C VAL A 94 4.96 -0.90 -13.10
N ALA A 95 4.49 -0.91 -14.36
CA ALA A 95 5.33 -1.25 -15.49
C ALA A 95 6.43 -0.20 -15.72
N GLU A 96 6.08 1.08 -15.58
CA GLU A 96 7.02 2.18 -15.76
C GLU A 96 8.09 2.17 -14.65
N LEU A 97 7.69 2.07 -13.38
CA LEU A 97 8.62 2.04 -12.26
C LEU A 97 9.58 0.85 -12.35
N LEU A 98 9.06 -0.35 -12.65
CA LEU A 98 9.89 -1.55 -12.75
C LEU A 98 10.87 -1.50 -13.91
N SER A 99 10.62 -0.71 -14.95
CA SER A 99 11.54 -0.56 -16.08
C SER A 99 12.91 0.02 -15.69
N PHE A 100 13.03 0.65 -14.51
CA PHE A 100 14.29 1.13 -13.96
C PHE A 100 15.09 0.08 -13.16
N PHE A 101 14.51 -1.08 -12.89
CA PHE A 101 15.15 -2.15 -12.11
C PHE A 101 15.62 -3.27 -13.03
N ASP A 102 16.92 -3.58 -12.98
CA ASP A 102 17.49 -4.69 -13.76
C ASP A 102 16.95 -6.06 -13.31
N GLU A 103 16.66 -6.20 -12.01
CA GLU A 103 16.09 -7.41 -11.42
C GLU A 103 14.79 -7.08 -10.70
N HIS A 104 13.69 -7.72 -11.13
CA HIS A 104 12.38 -7.58 -10.51
C HIS A 104 11.52 -8.84 -10.72
N PRO A 105 10.52 -9.12 -9.86
CA PRO A 105 9.63 -10.28 -9.98
C PRO A 105 8.73 -10.26 -11.24
N GLY A 106 8.58 -9.10 -11.89
CA GLY A 106 7.78 -8.92 -13.10
C GLY A 106 6.57 -8.02 -12.85
N ALA A 107 6.23 -7.20 -13.86
CA ALA A 107 5.13 -6.24 -13.75
C ALA A 107 3.79 -6.91 -13.43
N GLU A 108 3.48 -8.05 -14.05
CA GLU A 108 2.24 -8.79 -13.76
C GLU A 108 2.15 -9.22 -12.29
N GLN A 109 3.27 -9.69 -11.72
CA GLN A 109 3.30 -10.17 -10.35
C GLN A 109 3.16 -9.03 -9.34
N VAL A 110 3.85 -7.90 -9.55
CA VAL A 110 3.73 -6.72 -8.70
C VAL A 110 2.33 -6.10 -8.81
N THR A 111 1.78 -6.03 -10.02
CA THR A 111 0.40 -5.57 -10.24
C THR A 111 -0.60 -6.38 -9.42
N ALA A 112 -0.50 -7.72 -9.42
CA ALA A 112 -1.40 -8.57 -8.63
C ALA A 112 -1.32 -8.27 -7.12
N TRP A 113 -0.13 -7.98 -6.58
CA TRP A 113 0.02 -7.59 -5.17
C TRP A 113 -0.61 -6.23 -4.87
N VAL A 114 -0.43 -5.26 -5.76
CA VAL A 114 -1.03 -3.92 -5.64
C VAL A 114 -2.56 -4.01 -5.75
N GLU A 115 -3.08 -4.80 -6.68
CA GLU A 115 -4.52 -5.08 -6.81
C GLU A 115 -5.09 -5.72 -5.56
N GLN A 116 -4.42 -6.74 -5.01
CA GLN A 116 -4.80 -7.39 -3.76
C GLN A 116 -4.89 -6.38 -2.62
N PHE A 117 -3.90 -5.49 -2.50
CA PHE A 117 -3.88 -4.49 -1.43
C PHE A 117 -4.92 -3.38 -1.64
N ALA A 118 -5.14 -2.94 -2.88
CA ALA A 118 -6.19 -1.98 -3.20
C ALA A 118 -7.59 -2.55 -2.95
N ALA A 119 -7.81 -3.84 -3.26
CA ALA A 119 -9.06 -4.54 -2.95
C ALA A 119 -9.29 -4.69 -1.45
N PHE A 120 -8.25 -5.05 -0.69
CA PHE A 120 -8.30 -5.12 0.77
C PHE A 120 -8.66 -3.76 1.40
N ASN A 121 -7.99 -2.69 0.97
CA ASN A 121 -8.28 -1.33 1.43
C ASN A 121 -9.70 -0.89 1.06
N GLY A 122 -10.20 -1.26 -0.12
CA GLY A 122 -11.59 -1.02 -0.51
C GLY A 122 -12.60 -1.72 0.40
N GLN A 123 -12.29 -2.92 0.89
CA GLN A 123 -13.12 -3.58 1.91
C GLN A 123 -13.00 -2.88 3.27
N ALA A 124 -11.79 -2.49 3.68
CA ALA A 124 -11.55 -1.78 4.94
C ALA A 124 -12.31 -0.44 5.03
N ALA A 125 -12.43 0.26 3.90
CA ALA A 125 -13.18 1.51 3.79
C ALA A 125 -14.68 1.36 4.11
N THR A 126 -15.27 0.21 3.83
CA THR A 126 -16.68 -0.11 4.19
C THR A 126 -16.85 -0.56 5.65
N ARG A 127 -15.76 -0.59 6.41
CA ARG A 127 -15.69 -1.01 7.82
C ARG A 127 -15.11 0.13 8.66
N ALA A 128 -14.40 -0.19 9.73
CA ALA A 128 -13.71 0.77 10.59
C ALA A 128 -12.22 0.94 10.22
N GLY A 129 -11.78 0.50 9.03
CA GLY A 129 -10.37 0.44 8.66
C GLY A 129 -9.70 -0.90 9.00
N TYR A 130 -8.40 -0.90 9.29
CA TYR A 130 -7.63 -2.11 9.61
C TYR A 130 -6.37 -1.81 10.46
N TYR A 131 -5.79 -2.86 11.03
CA TYR A 131 -4.59 -2.85 11.84
C TYR A 131 -3.46 -3.59 11.13
N ALA A 132 -2.23 -3.09 11.24
CA ALA A 132 -1.03 -3.78 10.78
C ALA A 132 -0.43 -4.66 11.90
N CYS A 133 0.12 -5.82 11.52
CA CYS A 133 0.63 -6.89 12.38
C CYS A 133 2.07 -7.27 12.02
#